data_AF-A0A842Q0Z7-F1
#
_entry.id   AF-A0A842Q0Z7-F1
#
_cell.length_a   1.000
_cell.length_b   1.000
_cell.length_c   1.000
_cell.angle_alpha   90.00
_cell.angle_beta   90.00
_cell.angle_gamma   90.00
#
_symmetry.space_group_name_H-M   'P 1'
#
loop_
_entity.id
_entity.type
_entity.pdbx_description
1 polymer ?
#
loop_
_entity_poly.entity_id
_entity_poly.type
_entity_poly.pdbx_seq_one_letter_code
_entity_poly.pdbx_strand_id
1 'polypeptide(L)'
;MALTDSLLIWVHLVTASIWVGGSIFLGIVLAPMLKSITGSLGDRIALMIKIGRRFNKIAMPSFIILIITGIYNSRAFLEEPHLLFETNYGIILVFKIILVIATLVTYIIHIRILNAETEKTLSTGNAESVYVQSIRSKIIHLGRITVILSVTILLLAALLDGGGILVN
;
A
#
# COMPACT_ATOMS: atom_id res chain seq x y z
N MET A 1 26.78 -8.60 -12.61
CA MET A 1 26.50 -7.64 -11.52
C MET A 1 25.62 -6.49 -12.01
N ALA A 2 25.95 -5.76 -13.08
CA ALA A 2 25.08 -4.66 -13.56
C ALA A 2 23.65 -5.11 -14.01
N LEU A 3 23.54 -6.25 -14.71
CA LEU A 3 22.25 -6.78 -15.14
C LEU A 3 21.37 -7.22 -13.96
N THR A 4 21.95 -7.87 -12.96
CA THR A 4 21.21 -8.35 -11.77
C THR A 4 20.65 -7.18 -10.97
N ASP A 5 21.44 -6.12 -10.77
CA ASP A 5 21.01 -4.93 -10.04
C ASP A 5 19.89 -4.21 -10.80
N SER A 6 20.04 -4.07 -12.13
CA SER A 6 19.01 -3.47 -12.99
C SER A 6 17.69 -4.26 -12.95
N LEU A 7 17.77 -5.60 -12.98
CA LEU A 7 16.59 -6.45 -12.86
C LEU A 7 15.91 -6.33 -11.50
N LEU A 8 16.66 -6.23 -10.41
CA LEU A 8 16.09 -6.05 -9.07
C LEU A 8 15.40 -4.70 -8.90
N ILE A 9 15.99 -3.63 -9.45
CA ILE A 9 15.35 -2.32 -9.51
C ILE A 9 14.07 -2.39 -10.37
N TRP A 10 14.13 -3.04 -11.54
CA TRP A 10 12.94 -3.22 -12.37
C TRP A 10 11.82 -3.97 -11.64
N VAL A 11 12.13 -5.07 -10.94
CA VAL A 11 11.17 -5.81 -10.11
C VAL A 11 10.61 -4.91 -8.99
N HIS A 12 11.45 -4.12 -8.33
CA HIS A 12 11.02 -3.15 -7.31
C HIS A 12 10.01 -2.16 -7.88
N LEU A 13 10.29 -1.58 -9.06
CA LEU A 13 9.40 -0.62 -9.71
C LEU A 13 8.07 -1.25 -10.18
N VAL A 14 8.11 -2.46 -10.74
CA VAL A 14 6.89 -3.19 -11.15
C VAL A 14 6.01 -3.48 -9.94
N THR A 15 6.59 -3.99 -8.86
CA THR A 15 5.84 -4.33 -7.64
C THR A 15 5.32 -3.09 -6.92
N ALA A 16 6.07 -1.99 -6.92
CA ALA A 16 5.61 -0.68 -6.46
C ALA A 16 4.43 -0.19 -7.29
N SER A 17 4.49 -0.33 -8.62
CA SER A 17 3.43 0.10 -9.54
C SER A 17 2.13 -0.67 -9.31
N ILE A 18 2.22 -1.99 -9.11
CA ILE A 18 1.06 -2.85 -8.80
C ILE A 18 0.43 -2.42 -7.46
N TRP A 19 1.25 -2.24 -6.43
CA TRP A 19 0.79 -1.86 -5.09
C TRP A 19 0.15 -0.47 -5.11
N VAL A 20 0.92 0.56 -5.45
CA VAL A 20 0.48 1.96 -5.35
C VAL A 20 -0.59 2.28 -6.39
N GLY A 21 -0.36 1.89 -7.64
CA GLY A 21 -1.30 2.12 -8.74
C GLY A 21 -2.63 1.40 -8.51
N GLY A 22 -2.57 0.14 -8.08
CA GLY A 22 -3.77 -0.64 -7.75
C GLY A 22 -4.56 -0.04 -6.59
N SER A 23 -3.89 0.39 -5.51
CA SER A 23 -4.56 1.04 -4.38
C SER A 23 -5.20 2.37 -4.76
N ILE A 24 -4.54 3.19 -5.58
CA ILE A 24 -5.09 4.44 -6.12
C ILE A 24 -6.33 4.15 -6.98
N PHE A 25 -6.25 3.17 -7.88
CA PHE A 25 -7.38 2.77 -8.72
C PHE A 25 -8.59 2.33 -7.89
N LEU A 26 -8.40 1.50 -6.87
CA LEU A 26 -9.47 1.07 -5.99
C LEU A 26 -10.13 2.25 -5.26
N GLY A 27 -9.33 3.20 -4.77
CA GLY A 27 -9.82 4.35 -4.00
C GLY A 27 -10.49 5.44 -4.84
N ILE A 28 -9.90 5.80 -5.98
CA ILE A 28 -10.31 6.98 -6.77
C ILE A 28 -11.27 6.60 -7.89
N VAL A 29 -11.10 5.44 -8.52
CA VAL A 29 -11.91 5.04 -9.68
C VAL A 29 -13.01 4.08 -9.26
N LEU A 30 -12.63 2.95 -8.65
CA LEU A 30 -13.60 1.90 -8.33
C LEU A 30 -14.58 2.34 -7.23
N ALA A 31 -14.10 2.90 -6.12
CA ALA A 31 -14.98 3.22 -4.99
C ALA A 31 -16.11 4.21 -5.36
N PRO A 32 -15.87 5.28 -6.15
CA PRO A 32 -16.96 6.13 -6.67
C PRO A 32 -17.85 5.43 -7.69
N MET A 33 -17.27 4.65 -8.61
CA MET A 33 -18.03 3.91 -9.63
C MET A 33 -18.99 2.89 -9.01
N LEU A 34 -18.60 2.23 -7.91
CA LEU A 34 -19.50 1.34 -7.18
C LEU A 34 -20.73 2.08 -6.62
N LYS A 35 -20.61 3.37 -6.28
CA LYS A 35 -21.75 4.17 -5.79
C LYS A 35 -22.85 4.29 -6.85
N SER A 36 -22.52 4.27 -8.15
CA SER A 36 -23.51 4.46 -9.22
C SER A 36 -24.19 3.18 -9.69
N ILE A 37 -23.70 1.99 -9.26
CA ILE A 37 -24.23 0.70 -9.74
C ILE A 37 -24.83 -0.18 -8.64
N THR A 38 -24.67 0.19 -7.36
CA THR A 38 -25.19 -0.58 -6.22
C THR A 38 -26.47 0.03 -5.66
N GLY A 39 -27.48 -0.80 -5.38
CA GLY A 39 -28.78 -0.36 -4.87
C GLY A 39 -28.78 0.03 -3.38
N SER A 40 -27.91 -0.58 -2.55
CA SER A 40 -27.81 -0.27 -1.12
C SER A 40 -26.36 -0.03 -0.68
N LEU A 41 -26.19 0.63 0.48
CA LEU A 41 -24.86 0.81 1.06
C LEU A 41 -24.22 -0.54 1.47
N GLY A 42 -25.02 -1.49 1.98
CA GLY A 42 -24.53 -2.82 2.35
C GLY A 42 -23.92 -3.55 1.16
N ASP A 43 -24.65 -3.60 0.04
CA ASP A 43 -24.19 -4.24 -1.21
C ASP A 43 -22.91 -3.61 -1.73
N ARG A 44 -22.83 -2.27 -1.67
CA ARG A 44 -21.63 -1.54 -2.07
C ARG A 44 -20.41 -1.98 -1.27
N ILE A 45 -20.53 -2.05 0.06
CA ILE A 45 -19.41 -2.41 0.93
C ILE A 45 -19.07 -3.90 0.79
N ALA A 46 -20.07 -4.77 0.67
CA ALA A 46 -19.84 -6.19 0.40
C ALA A 46 -19.06 -6.39 -0.92
N LEU A 47 -19.44 -5.69 -1.98
CA LEU A 47 -18.74 -5.73 -3.27
C LEU A 47 -17.32 -5.14 -3.18
N MET A 48 -17.13 -4.04 -2.43
CA MET A 48 -15.79 -3.49 -2.15
C MET A 48 -14.91 -4.51 -1.43
N ILE A 49 -15.42 -5.20 -0.41
CA ILE A 49 -14.69 -6.24 0.32
C ILE A 49 -14.32 -7.38 -0.63
N LYS A 50 -15.28 -7.86 -1.43
CA LYS A 50 -15.05 -8.95 -2.40
C LYS A 50 -13.96 -8.61 -3.40
N ILE A 51 -13.99 -7.41 -3.97
CA ILE A 51 -12.97 -6.94 -4.93
C ILE A 51 -11.62 -6.74 -4.22
N GLY A 52 -11.60 -6.09 -3.05
CA GLY A 52 -10.39 -5.88 -2.27
C GLY A 52 -9.69 -7.18 -1.89
N ARG A 53 -10.46 -8.21 -1.48
CA ARG A 53 -9.93 -9.56 -1.22
C ARG A 53 -9.29 -10.20 -2.46
N ARG A 54 -9.88 -10.00 -3.64
CA ARG A 54 -9.30 -10.49 -4.90
C ARG A 54 -8.03 -9.73 -5.26
N PHE A 55 -8.03 -8.41 -5.14
CA PHE A 55 -6.84 -7.58 -5.35
C PHE A 55 -5.71 -7.97 -4.41
N ASN A 56 -5.99 -8.25 -3.13
CA ASN A 56 -5.00 -8.64 -2.14
C ASN A 56 -4.25 -9.93 -2.49
N LYS A 57 -4.81 -10.82 -3.33
CA LYS A 57 -4.06 -12.00 -3.83
C LYS A 57 -2.86 -11.62 -4.70
N ILE A 58 -2.88 -10.44 -5.31
CA ILE A 58 -1.80 -9.90 -6.15
C ILE A 58 -1.02 -8.83 -5.38
N ALA A 59 -1.72 -7.96 -4.66
CA ALA A 59 -1.12 -6.84 -3.92
C ALA A 59 -0.23 -7.33 -2.77
N MET A 60 -0.63 -8.36 -2.02
CA MET A 60 0.18 -8.86 -0.90
C MET A 60 1.52 -9.45 -1.36
N PRO A 61 1.58 -10.39 -2.33
CA PRO A 61 2.87 -10.84 -2.86
C PRO A 61 3.71 -9.70 -3.43
N SER A 62 3.08 -8.75 -4.15
CA SER A 62 3.78 -7.58 -4.70
C SER A 62 4.42 -6.74 -3.58
N PHE A 63 3.69 -6.50 -2.49
CA PHE A 63 4.21 -5.73 -1.36
C PHE A 63 5.35 -6.45 -0.63
N ILE A 64 5.27 -7.78 -0.48
CA ILE A 64 6.37 -8.58 0.09
C ILE A 64 7.63 -8.46 -0.78
N ILE A 65 7.49 -8.65 -2.10
CA ILE A 65 8.63 -8.54 -3.04
C ILE A 65 9.18 -7.10 -3.03
N LEU A 66 8.32 -6.10 -2.94
CA LEU A 66 8.71 -4.69 -2.84
C LEU A 66 9.58 -4.43 -1.60
N ILE A 67 9.21 -4.99 -0.45
CA ILE A 67 10.01 -4.90 0.78
C ILE A 67 11.36 -5.60 0.61
N ILE A 68 11.37 -6.83 0.12
CA ILE A 68 12.61 -7.62 -0.07
C ILE A 68 13.58 -6.90 -1.01
N THR A 69 13.09 -6.43 -2.16
CA THR A 69 13.90 -5.69 -3.12
C THR A 69 14.33 -4.31 -2.58
N GLY A 70 13.50 -3.65 -1.77
CA GLY A 70 13.87 -2.42 -1.09
C GLY A 70 15.02 -2.60 -0.09
N ILE A 71 15.01 -3.70 0.67
CA ILE A 71 16.11 -4.07 1.56
C ILE A 71 17.39 -4.30 0.76
N TYR A 72 17.32 -5.04 -0.35
CA TYR A 72 18.46 -5.28 -1.22
C TYR A 72 19.04 -3.97 -1.82
N ASN A 73 18.17 -3.07 -2.27
CA ASN A 73 18.58 -1.77 -2.80
C ASN A 73 19.24 -0.87 -1.73
N SER A 74 19.02 -1.17 -0.45
CA SER A 74 19.58 -0.44 0.70
C SER A 74 20.86 -1.08 1.27
N ARG A 75 21.43 -2.10 0.60
CA ARG A 75 22.54 -2.93 1.11
C ARG A 75 23.78 -2.15 1.56
N ALA A 76 24.15 -1.08 0.87
CA ALA A 76 25.30 -0.26 1.25
C ALA A 76 25.16 0.31 2.68
N PHE A 77 23.94 0.67 3.07
CA PHE A 77 23.64 1.17 4.42
C PHE A 77 23.51 0.06 5.47
N LEU A 78 23.41 -1.21 5.06
CA LEU A 78 23.50 -2.36 5.98
C LEU A 78 24.96 -2.69 6.32
N GLU A 79 25.87 -2.47 5.37
CA GLU A 79 27.31 -2.63 5.57
C GLU A 79 27.89 -1.48 6.41
N GLU A 80 27.42 -0.25 6.18
CA GLU A 80 27.85 0.95 6.90
C GLU A 80 26.66 1.70 7.55
N PRO A 81 26.14 1.23 8.70
CA PRO A 81 24.93 1.80 9.31
C PRO A 81 25.04 3.25 9.78
N HIS A 82 26.25 3.74 10.05
CA HIS A 82 26.49 5.13 10.48
C HIS A 82 26.04 6.14 9.39
N LEU A 83 26.18 5.78 8.11
CA LEU A 83 25.75 6.60 6.98
C LEU A 83 24.24 6.89 6.96
N LEU A 84 23.42 6.08 7.63
CA LEU A 84 21.97 6.31 7.76
C LEU A 84 21.64 7.61 8.50
N PHE A 85 22.52 8.05 9.39
CA PHE A 85 22.27 9.20 10.26
C PHE A 85 23.19 10.39 9.94
N GLU A 86 24.26 10.17 9.17
CA GLU A 86 25.24 11.20 8.82
C GLU A 86 25.01 11.81 7.44
N THR A 87 24.22 11.15 6.58
CA THR A 87 23.97 11.62 5.21
C THR A 87 22.50 12.01 5.00
N ASN A 88 22.26 13.02 4.15
CA ASN A 88 20.90 13.39 3.73
C ASN A 88 20.17 12.21 3.08
N TYR A 89 20.88 11.42 2.27
CA TYR A 89 20.34 10.20 1.66
C TYR A 89 19.89 9.21 2.73
N GLY A 90 20.76 8.94 3.72
CA GLY A 90 20.49 8.04 4.83
C GLY A 90 19.24 8.45 5.63
N ILE A 91 19.12 9.73 5.97
CA ILE A 91 17.97 10.27 6.70
C ILE A 91 16.67 10.07 5.91
N ILE A 92 16.66 10.39 4.61
CA ILE A 92 15.49 10.16 3.74
C ILE A 92 15.13 8.67 3.69
N LEU A 93 16.14 7.80 3.60
CA LEU A 93 15.95 6.35 3.61
C LEU A 93 15.32 5.86 4.92
N VAL A 94 15.75 6.37 6.07
CA VAL A 94 15.15 6.05 7.38
C VAL A 94 13.67 6.43 7.41
N PHE A 95 13.31 7.63 6.96
CA PHE A 95 11.91 8.04 6.86
C PHE A 95 11.12 7.12 5.93
N LYS A 96 11.69 6.73 4.79
CA LYS A 96 11.07 5.78 3.85
C LYS A 96 10.80 4.43 4.53
N ILE A 97 11.75 3.89 5.30
CA ILE A 97 11.60 2.63 6.04
C ILE A 97 10.47 2.75 7.08
N ILE A 98 10.42 3.85 7.85
CA ILE A 98 9.35 4.10 8.83
C ILE A 98 7.97 4.09 8.15
N LEU A 99 7.85 4.75 7.00
CA LEU A 99 6.60 4.77 6.24
C LEU A 99 6.22 3.38 5.69
N VAL A 100 7.19 2.58 5.25
CA VAL A 100 6.95 1.19 4.81
C VAL A 100 6.40 0.35 5.97
N ILE A 101 6.98 0.47 7.17
CA ILE A 101 6.50 -0.21 8.38
C ILE A 101 5.09 0.26 8.74
N ALA A 102 4.84 1.56 8.73
CA ALA A 102 3.50 2.12 8.98
C ALA A 102 2.47 1.63 7.96
N THR A 103 2.87 1.51 6.69
CA THR A 103 2.04 0.96 5.61
C THR A 103 1.71 -0.51 5.86
N LEU A 104 2.70 -1.32 6.27
CA LEU A 104 2.51 -2.73 6.60
C LEU A 104 1.54 -2.91 7.76
N VAL A 105 1.70 -2.15 8.85
CA VAL A 105 0.80 -2.20 10.01
C VAL A 105 -0.63 -1.80 9.59
N THR A 106 -0.77 -0.68 8.88
CA THR A 106 -2.07 -0.20 8.40
C THR A 106 -2.75 -1.23 7.50
N TYR A 107 -1.97 -1.84 6.60
CA TYR A 107 -2.48 -2.85 5.68
C TYR A 107 -2.90 -4.14 6.38
N ILE A 108 -2.15 -4.62 7.38
CA ILE A 108 -2.53 -5.79 8.19
C ILE A 108 -3.86 -5.54 8.91
N ILE A 109 -4.06 -4.33 9.44
CA ILE A 109 -5.34 -3.94 10.05
C ILE A 109 -6.44 -3.89 8.98
N HIS A 110 -6.15 -3.32 7.81
CA HIS A 110 -7.09 -3.21 6.70
C HIS A 110 -7.57 -4.59 6.23
N ILE A 111 -6.67 -5.53 5.93
CA ILE A 111 -7.04 -6.86 5.42
C ILE A 111 -7.83 -7.69 6.44
N ARG A 112 -7.62 -7.49 7.75
CA ARG A 112 -8.41 -8.15 8.79
C ARG A 112 -9.89 -7.73 8.76
N ILE A 113 -10.18 -6.50 8.34
CA ILE A 113 -11.55 -6.00 8.17
C ILE A 113 -12.17 -6.52 6.86
N LEU A 114 -11.35 -6.72 5.82
CA LEU A 114 -11.77 -7.28 4.53
C LEU A 114 -11.88 -8.81 4.58
N ASN A 115 -12.61 -9.35 5.55
CA ASN A 115 -12.80 -10.79 5.70
C ASN A 115 -14.13 -11.28 5.08
N ALA A 116 -14.21 -12.59 4.80
CA ALA A 116 -15.36 -13.21 4.14
C ALA A 116 -16.63 -13.21 5.01
N GLU A 117 -16.47 -13.20 6.34
CA GLU A 117 -17.58 -13.13 7.28
C GLU A 117 -18.28 -11.77 7.23
N THR A 118 -17.49 -10.69 7.19
CA THR A 118 -17.99 -9.31 7.02
C THR A 118 -18.71 -9.15 5.68
N GLU A 119 -18.16 -9.71 4.60
CA GLU A 119 -18.82 -9.77 3.29
C GLU A 119 -20.19 -10.47 3.38
N LYS A 120 -20.24 -11.66 4.01
CA LYS A 120 -21.47 -12.45 4.15
C LYS A 120 -22.53 -11.70 4.95
N THR A 121 -22.17 -11.15 6.10
CA THR A 121 -23.08 -10.40 6.99
C THR A 121 -23.66 -9.16 6.33
N LEU A 122 -22.88 -8.47 5.50
CA LEU A 122 -23.36 -7.31 4.74
C LEU A 122 -24.25 -7.72 3.56
N SER A 123 -23.97 -8.85 2.92
CA SER A 123 -24.73 -9.34 1.76
C SER A 123 -26.10 -9.93 2.12
N THR A 124 -26.30 -10.39 3.36
CA THR A 124 -27.59 -10.97 3.79
C THR A 124 -28.65 -9.92 4.09
N GLY A 125 -28.31 -8.62 4.06
CA GLY A 125 -29.23 -7.53 4.35
C GLY A 125 -29.65 -7.41 5.83
N ASN A 126 -29.20 -8.34 6.69
CA ASN A 126 -29.57 -8.40 8.11
C ASN A 126 -28.68 -7.53 9.01
N ALA A 127 -27.71 -6.81 8.44
CA ALA A 127 -26.80 -5.98 9.19
C ALA A 127 -27.46 -4.65 9.60
N GLU A 128 -27.35 -4.29 10.88
CA GLU A 128 -27.78 -2.98 11.37
C GLU A 128 -27.07 -1.84 10.64
N SER A 129 -27.81 -0.75 10.35
CA SER A 129 -27.29 0.40 9.62
C SER A 129 -26.05 1.02 10.27
N VAL A 130 -25.99 1.00 11.61
CA VAL A 130 -24.85 1.47 12.42
C VAL A 130 -23.60 0.62 12.16
N TYR A 131 -23.75 -0.71 12.11
CA TYR A 131 -22.66 -1.62 11.79
C TYR A 131 -22.13 -1.39 10.37
N VAL A 132 -23.03 -1.27 9.38
CA VAL A 132 -22.65 -1.01 7.98
C VAL A 132 -21.85 0.29 7.86
N GLN A 133 -22.28 1.36 8.53
CA GLN A 133 -21.59 2.65 8.51
C GLN A 133 -20.22 2.58 9.20
N SER A 134 -20.11 1.87 10.32
CA SER A 134 -18.84 1.64 11.02
C SER A 134 -17.81 0.92 10.15
N ILE A 135 -18.21 -0.17 9.50
CA ILE A 135 -17.33 -0.94 8.59
C ILE A 135 -16.91 -0.08 7.40
N ARG A 136 -17.86 0.63 6.77
CA ARG A 136 -17.56 1.56 5.67
C ARG A 136 -16.48 2.56 6.08
N SER A 137 -16.67 3.22 7.22
CA SER A 137 -15.75 4.26 7.70
C SER A 137 -14.34 3.68 7.87
N LYS A 138 -14.22 2.55 8.56
CA LYS A 138 -12.93 1.86 8.77
C LYS A 138 -12.25 1.50 7.44
N ILE A 139 -12.97 0.89 6.50
CA ILE A 139 -12.42 0.50 5.19
C ILE A 139 -11.91 1.74 4.43
N ILE A 140 -12.72 2.80 4.35
CA ILE A 140 -12.37 4.01 3.59
C ILE A 140 -11.18 4.73 4.24
N HIS A 141 -11.19 4.93 5.56
CA HIS A 141 -10.12 5.64 6.24
C HIS A 141 -8.80 4.88 6.16
N LEU A 142 -8.79 3.57 6.45
CA LEU A 142 -7.58 2.76 6.35
C LEU A 142 -7.06 2.70 4.91
N GLY A 143 -7.95 2.54 3.92
CA GLY A 143 -7.55 2.56 2.51
C GLY A 143 -6.90 3.88 2.09
N ARG A 144 -7.46 5.02 2.54
CA ARG A 144 -6.87 6.35 2.28
C ARG A 144 -5.51 6.52 2.95
N ILE A 145 -5.38 6.10 4.21
CA ILE A 145 -4.11 6.16 4.93
C ILE A 145 -3.06 5.33 4.19
N THR A 146 -3.38 4.09 3.79
CA THR A 146 -2.47 3.23 3.01
C THR A 146 -2.04 3.89 1.70
N VAL A 147 -2.96 4.51 0.95
CA VAL A 147 -2.63 5.21 -0.31
C VAL A 147 -1.73 6.41 -0.06
N ILE A 148 -2.05 7.26 0.93
CA ILE A 148 -1.24 8.44 1.26
C ILE A 148 0.18 8.02 1.65
N LEU A 149 0.32 7.05 2.56
CA LEU A 149 1.62 6.53 2.96
C LEU A 149 2.40 5.99 1.75
N SER A 150 1.72 5.23 0.88
CA SER A 150 2.34 4.63 -0.30
C SER A 150 2.80 5.66 -1.35
N VAL A 151 2.01 6.71 -1.59
CA VAL A 151 2.38 7.81 -2.47
C VAL A 151 3.54 8.61 -1.88
N THR A 152 3.55 8.85 -0.57
CA THR A 152 4.68 9.50 0.11
C THR A 152 5.96 8.66 -0.01
N ILE A 153 5.87 7.32 0.11
CA ILE A 153 7.02 6.42 -0.11
C ILE A 153 7.57 6.56 -1.54
N LEU A 154 6.70 6.67 -2.55
CA LEU A 154 7.14 6.92 -3.94
C LEU A 154 7.81 8.27 -4.10
N LEU A 155 7.28 9.32 -3.45
CA LEU A 155 7.90 10.64 -3.45
C LEU A 155 9.31 10.58 -2.83
N LEU A 156 9.46 9.93 -1.68
CA LEU A 156 10.78 9.75 -1.05
C LEU A 156 11.71 8.92 -1.93
N ALA A 157 11.20 7.90 -2.65
CA ALA A 157 12.00 7.15 -3.61
C ALA A 157 12.53 8.06 -4.74
N ALA A 158 11.66 8.89 -5.32
CA ALA A 158 12.07 9.86 -6.34
C ALA A 158 13.09 10.89 -5.81
N LEU A 159 12.99 11.29 -4.54
CA LEU A 159 13.98 12.16 -3.90
C LEU A 159 15.32 11.46 -3.67
N LEU A 160 15.34 10.16 -3.35
CA LEU A 160 16.59 9.40 -3.26
C LEU A 160 17.27 9.26 -4.63
N ASP A 161 16.49 9.00 -5.68
CA ASP A 161 17.01 8.84 -7.04
C ASP A 161 17.45 10.18 -7.67
N GLY A 162 16.70 11.27 -7.43
CA GLY A 162 17.02 12.61 -7.92
C GLY A 162 18.03 13.39 -7.06
N GLY A 163 18.11 13.06 -5.77
CA GLY A 163 18.96 13.72 -4.77
C GLY A 163 20.43 13.32 -4.82
N GLY A 164 20.77 12.24 -5.53
CA GLY A 164 22.17 11.87 -5.83
C GLY A 164 22.93 12.92 -6.68
N ILE A 165 22.24 13.96 -7.19
CA ILE A 165 22.85 15.06 -7.95
C ILE A 165 23.02 16.34 -7.10
N LEU A 166 22.36 16.45 -5.93
CA LEU A 166 22.31 17.69 -5.15
C LEU A 166 23.11 17.67 -3.83
N VAL A 167 23.91 16.65 -3.57
CA VAL A 167 24.76 16.59 -2.36
C VAL A 167 26.14 16.01 -2.70
N ASN A 168 26.95 16.85 -3.35
CA ASN A 168 28.36 16.98 -2.96
C ASN A 168 28.41 17.91 -1.74
#